data_AF-A0A168H437-F1
#
_entry.id   AF-A0A168H437-F1
#
_cell.length_a   1.000
_cell.length_b   1.000
_cell.length_c   1.000
_cell.angle_alpha   90.00
_cell.angle_beta   90.00
_cell.angle_gamma   90.00
#
_symmetry.space_group_name_H-M   'P 1'
#
loop_
_entity.id
_entity.type
_entity.pdbx_description
1 polymer ?
#
loop_
_entity_poly.entity_id
_entity_poly.type
_entity_poly.pdbx_seq_one_letter_code
_entity_poly.pdbx_strand_id
1 'polypeptide(L)'
;MPSIWYGEKNSSGDISLLKESITKITTEKQCVLLINDLLKLGDFTAKSLLIQLLNTATDENVMNLCIRLFCSVASHQDLLNNENLLFLSNVSEDNADTFASCALYTLSYDATPYLLAMLEEWEDTNVEETIRNTLDIMLNYSDTLDEKAPVDEIGNLYLDYIKGINNDKYYYYMEPVFPGELAKKLVEKAAISLKNKDMIKTNVIPSLLSVWSGIKSPVEYNTIVTDEKFKDVLNYVNVLSKMDWKIGGKYFYGYLINE
;
A
#
# COMPACT_ATOMS: atom_id res chain seq x y z
N MET A 1 -11.60 2.24 -4.70
CA MET A 1 -10.61 3.05 -3.97
C MET A 1 -9.85 4.00 -4.89
N PRO A 2 -9.66 5.28 -4.50
CA PRO A 2 -8.82 6.23 -5.24
C PRO A 2 -7.37 5.74 -5.35
N SER A 3 -6.67 6.17 -6.39
CA SER A 3 -5.24 5.89 -6.58
C SER A 3 -4.40 6.52 -5.46
N ILE A 4 -3.33 5.84 -5.02
CA ILE A 4 -2.40 6.36 -4.03
C ILE A 4 -1.21 7.00 -4.76
N TRP A 5 -0.98 8.28 -4.49
CA TRP A 5 0.21 9.02 -4.91
C TRP A 5 0.51 10.10 -3.88
N TYR A 6 1.73 10.11 -3.32
CA TYR A 6 2.09 11.05 -2.24
C TYR A 6 2.64 12.38 -2.76
N GLY A 7 2.61 12.63 -4.07
CA GLY A 7 3.15 13.85 -4.69
C GLY A 7 4.64 13.75 -5.03
N GLU A 8 5.17 14.75 -5.71
CA GLU A 8 6.58 14.77 -6.11
C GLU A 8 7.54 14.71 -4.91
N LYS A 9 8.78 14.27 -5.16
CA LYS A 9 9.87 14.44 -4.19
C LYS A 9 10.12 15.93 -3.99
N ASN A 10 10.34 16.33 -2.74
CA ASN A 10 10.77 17.68 -2.45
C ASN A 10 12.20 17.88 -2.96
N SER A 11 12.34 18.63 -4.06
CA SER A 11 13.62 18.89 -4.74
C SER A 11 14.59 19.74 -3.92
N SER A 12 14.14 20.31 -2.79
CA SER A 12 14.94 21.16 -1.90
C SER A 12 15.41 20.45 -0.62
N GLY A 13 14.96 19.21 -0.37
CA GLY A 13 15.00 18.61 0.96
C GLY A 13 16.36 18.08 1.39
N ASP A 14 17.13 18.88 2.13
CA ASP A 14 18.14 18.36 3.05
C ASP A 14 17.42 17.70 4.23
N ILE A 15 17.63 16.39 4.41
CA ILE A 15 17.07 15.61 5.52
C ILE A 15 17.34 16.28 6.88
N SER A 16 18.52 16.89 7.04
CA SER A 16 18.92 17.57 8.28
C SER A 16 18.03 18.77 8.58
N LEU A 17 17.77 19.62 7.58
CA LEU A 17 16.91 20.80 7.71
C LEU A 17 15.45 20.40 7.98
N LEU A 18 14.97 19.32 7.35
CA LEU A 18 13.64 18.77 7.60
C LEU A 18 13.52 18.25 9.03
N LYS A 19 14.55 17.53 9.53
CA LYS A 19 14.58 17.06 10.93
C LYS A 19 14.59 18.21 11.94
N GLU A 20 15.34 19.28 11.69
CA GLU A 20 15.32 20.47 12.54
C GLU A 20 13.93 21.10 12.64
N SER A 21 13.15 21.00 11.56
CA SER A 21 11.78 21.52 11.49
C SER A 21 10.79 20.75 12.35
N ILE A 22 11.13 19.53 12.82
CA ILE A 22 10.27 18.74 13.73
C ILE A 22 9.93 19.54 14.99
N THR A 23 10.91 20.27 15.54
CA THR A 23 10.74 21.10 16.75
C THR A 23 9.78 22.28 16.57
N LYS A 24 9.43 22.62 15.33
CA LYS A 24 8.57 23.76 14.98
C LYS A 24 7.16 23.31 14.57
N ILE A 25 6.88 22.01 14.53
CA ILE A 25 5.55 21.48 14.21
C ILE A 25 4.58 21.86 15.32
N THR A 26 3.41 22.38 14.93
CA THR A 26 2.34 22.73 15.87
C THR A 26 1.03 21.99 15.61
N THR A 27 0.97 21.19 14.53
CA THR A 27 -0.25 20.46 14.12
C THR A 27 0.04 19.06 13.63
N GLU A 28 -0.91 18.15 13.82
CA GLU A 28 -0.85 16.77 13.31
C GLU A 28 -0.65 16.74 11.78
N LYS A 29 -1.34 17.63 11.06
CA LYS A 29 -1.22 17.77 9.59
C LYS A 29 0.20 18.15 9.15
N GLN A 30 0.85 19.10 9.81
CA GLN A 30 2.25 19.43 9.50
C GLN A 30 3.17 18.26 9.80
N CYS A 31 2.89 17.50 10.86
CA CYS A 31 3.64 16.31 11.23
C CYS A 31 3.61 15.25 10.13
N VAL A 32 2.42 14.83 9.69
CA VAL A 32 2.30 13.78 8.65
C VAL A 32 2.90 14.20 7.32
N LEU A 33 2.81 15.50 6.95
CA LEU A 33 3.43 16.01 5.73
C LEU A 33 4.97 16.00 5.80
N LEU A 34 5.55 16.35 6.96
CA LEU A 34 7.00 16.30 7.17
C LEU A 34 7.51 14.85 7.14
N ILE A 35 6.79 13.93 7.79
CA ILE A 35 7.10 12.49 7.78
C ILE A 35 7.10 11.97 6.33
N ASN A 36 6.06 12.29 5.56
CA ASN A 36 5.98 11.91 4.15
C ASN A 36 7.19 12.41 3.35
N ASP A 37 7.57 13.68 3.52
CA ASP A 37 8.75 14.23 2.83
C ASP A 37 10.06 13.55 3.23
N LEU A 38 10.26 13.23 4.51
CA LEU A 38 11.43 12.49 4.98
C LEU A 38 11.48 11.07 4.38
N LEU A 39 10.35 10.35 4.38
CA LEU A 39 10.26 9.01 3.81
C LEU A 39 10.54 9.01 2.30
N LYS A 40 10.06 10.01 1.56
CA LYS A 40 10.33 10.16 0.12
C LYS A 40 11.81 10.40 -0.20
N LEU A 41 12.59 10.87 0.78
CA LEU A 41 14.04 11.05 0.70
C LEU A 41 14.81 9.81 1.20
N GLY A 42 14.11 8.74 1.57
CA GLY A 42 14.70 7.48 2.04
C GLY A 42 15.01 7.46 3.53
N ASP A 43 14.56 8.45 4.30
CA ASP A 43 14.78 8.49 5.75
C ASP A 43 13.70 7.73 6.52
N PHE A 44 13.84 6.42 6.56
CA PHE A 44 12.90 5.53 7.27
C PHE A 44 12.97 5.63 8.79
N THR A 45 13.87 6.43 9.37
CA THR A 45 13.83 6.70 10.82
C THR A 45 12.56 7.45 11.24
N ALA A 46 11.93 8.15 10.28
CA ALA A 46 10.64 8.83 10.46
C ALA A 46 9.46 7.87 10.71
N LYS A 47 9.60 6.55 10.46
CA LYS A 47 8.55 5.56 10.78
C LYS A 47 8.14 5.58 12.25
N SER A 48 9.10 5.80 13.16
CA SER A 48 8.82 5.89 14.60
C SER A 48 7.81 7.00 14.93
N LEU A 49 8.00 8.19 14.33
CA LEU A 49 7.09 9.31 14.49
C LEU A 49 5.75 9.08 13.79
N LEU A 50 5.76 8.37 12.65
CA LEU A 50 4.53 7.95 11.96
C LEU A 50 3.68 7.03 12.83
N ILE A 51 4.29 6.01 13.44
CA ILE A 51 3.63 5.06 14.33
C ILE A 51 3.10 5.78 15.57
N GLN A 52 3.86 6.70 16.15
CA GLN A 52 3.37 7.51 17.27
C GLN A 52 2.14 8.30 16.85
N LEU A 53 2.20 9.03 15.73
CA LEU A 53 1.07 9.82 15.24
C LEU A 53 -0.14 8.94 14.92
N LEU A 54 0.07 7.78 14.29
CA LEU A 54 -0.96 6.80 13.98
C LEU A 54 -1.71 6.32 15.23
N ASN A 55 -1.05 6.24 16.39
CA ASN A 55 -1.68 5.79 17.63
C ASN A 55 -2.20 6.93 18.53
N THR A 56 -1.96 8.20 18.16
CA THR A 56 -2.37 9.36 18.98
C THR A 56 -3.17 10.42 18.24
N ALA A 57 -3.27 10.35 16.91
CA ALA A 57 -3.96 11.34 16.11
C ALA A 57 -5.44 11.42 16.47
N THR A 58 -5.95 12.64 16.49
CA THR A 58 -7.37 12.92 16.77
C THR A 58 -8.11 13.46 15.56
N ASP A 59 -7.39 13.95 14.54
CA ASP A 59 -7.97 14.33 13.26
C ASP A 59 -8.12 13.10 12.34
N GLU A 60 -9.38 12.75 12.01
CA GLU A 60 -9.72 11.62 11.13
C GLU A 60 -9.01 11.65 9.77
N ASN A 61 -8.80 12.83 9.18
CA ASN A 61 -8.11 12.94 7.89
C ASN A 61 -6.62 12.69 8.06
N VAL A 62 -6.03 13.13 9.17
CA VAL A 62 -4.63 12.83 9.47
C VAL A 62 -4.45 11.35 9.76
N MET A 63 -5.36 10.73 10.51
CA MET A 63 -5.37 9.28 10.75
C MET A 63 -5.41 8.50 9.43
N ASN A 64 -6.35 8.84 8.54
CA ASN A 64 -6.45 8.25 7.21
C ASN A 64 -5.15 8.35 6.40
N LEU A 65 -4.47 9.50 6.44
CA LEU A 65 -3.19 9.69 5.77
C LEU A 65 -2.08 8.85 6.42
N CYS A 66 -2.06 8.77 7.76
CA CYS A 66 -1.10 7.96 8.50
C CYS A 66 -1.26 6.48 8.18
N ILE A 67 -2.49 5.95 8.15
CA ILE A 67 -2.80 4.56 7.79
C ILE A 67 -2.27 4.24 6.39
N ARG A 68 -2.62 5.08 5.40
CA ARG A 68 -2.17 4.91 4.00
C ARG A 68 -0.64 4.88 3.91
N LEU A 69 0.00 5.87 4.53
CA LEU A 69 1.45 6.01 4.52
C LEU A 69 2.12 4.83 5.22
N PHE A 70 1.64 4.44 6.40
CA PHE A 70 2.12 3.29 7.16
C PHE A 70 2.05 2.02 6.32
N CYS A 71 0.90 1.70 5.71
CA CYS A 71 0.78 0.51 4.86
C CYS A 71 1.79 0.52 3.71
N SER A 72 2.04 1.70 3.12
CA SER A 72 3.02 1.86 2.04
C SER A 72 4.47 1.72 2.49
N VAL A 73 4.80 1.99 3.77
CA VAL A 73 6.19 1.97 4.27
C VAL A 73 6.50 0.91 5.33
N ALA A 74 5.51 0.16 5.82
CA ALA A 74 5.68 -0.85 6.85
C ALA A 74 6.56 -2.02 6.37
N SER A 75 7.48 -2.47 7.22
CA SER A 75 8.21 -3.73 7.07
C SER A 75 7.46 -4.90 7.72
N HIS A 76 7.98 -6.12 7.61
CA HIS A 76 7.43 -7.27 8.35
C HIS A 76 7.54 -7.04 9.87
N GLN A 77 8.69 -6.56 10.36
CA GLN A 77 8.84 -6.21 11.78
C GLN A 77 7.84 -5.16 12.27
N ASP A 78 7.53 -4.15 11.45
CA ASP A 78 6.57 -3.11 11.85
C ASP A 78 5.17 -3.71 12.08
N LEU A 79 4.79 -4.74 11.32
CA LEU A 79 3.49 -5.42 11.43
C LEU A 79 3.48 -6.47 12.54
N LEU A 80 4.61 -7.14 12.79
CA LEU A 80 4.75 -8.12 13.88
C LEU A 80 4.74 -7.46 15.27
N ASN A 81 5.06 -6.17 15.36
CA ASN A 81 4.93 -5.42 16.61
C ASN A 81 3.51 -4.88 16.79
N ASN A 82 2.69 -5.60 17.56
CA ASN A 82 1.30 -5.23 17.85
C ASN A 82 1.16 -3.81 18.46
N GLU A 83 2.17 -3.30 19.16
CA GLU A 83 2.14 -1.94 19.73
C GLU A 83 2.07 -0.86 18.65
N ASN A 84 2.49 -1.16 17.42
CA ASN A 84 2.43 -0.22 16.30
C ASN A 84 1.01 -0.01 15.76
N LEU A 85 0.09 -0.96 16.03
CA LEU A 85 -1.25 -1.03 15.44
C LEU A 85 -2.36 -0.87 16.49
N LEU A 86 -2.06 -0.32 17.68
CA LEU A 86 -3.05 -0.15 18.76
C LEU A 86 -4.26 0.69 18.36
N PHE A 87 -4.11 1.61 17.40
CA PHE A 87 -5.22 2.42 16.88
C PHE A 87 -6.39 1.56 16.34
N LEU A 88 -6.13 0.34 15.86
CA LEU A 88 -7.17 -0.57 15.37
C LEU A 88 -8.19 -0.94 16.44
N SER A 89 -7.82 -0.90 17.72
CA SER A 89 -8.72 -1.26 18.83
C SER A 89 -9.88 -0.29 19.06
N ASN A 90 -9.82 0.93 18.50
CA ASN A 90 -10.84 1.95 18.67
C ASN A 90 -10.84 2.92 17.48
N VAL A 91 -10.96 2.35 16.28
CA VAL A 91 -10.93 3.10 15.03
C VAL A 91 -12.36 3.41 14.54
N SER A 92 -12.55 4.52 13.83
CA SER A 92 -13.83 4.82 13.17
C SER A 92 -14.08 3.87 12.00
N GLU A 93 -15.34 3.72 11.55
CA GLU A 93 -15.68 2.90 10.37
C GLU A 93 -14.90 3.35 9.11
N ASP A 94 -14.71 4.66 8.92
CA ASP A 94 -13.98 5.22 7.78
C ASP A 94 -12.47 4.92 7.83
N ASN A 95 -11.88 5.01 9.02
CA ASN A 95 -10.48 4.65 9.21
C ASN A 95 -10.28 3.12 9.18
N ALA A 96 -11.26 2.32 9.62
CA ALA A 96 -11.26 0.86 9.48
C ALA A 96 -11.27 0.45 8.00
N ASP A 97 -12.17 1.04 7.20
CA ASP A 97 -12.22 0.84 5.74
C ASP A 97 -10.92 1.27 5.07
N THR A 98 -10.34 2.41 5.50
CA THR A 98 -9.05 2.87 4.98
C THR A 98 -7.92 1.91 5.34
N PHE A 99 -7.86 1.34 6.54
CA PHE A 99 -6.86 0.32 6.87
C PHE A 99 -7.08 -0.95 6.07
N ALA A 100 -8.30 -1.49 6.07
CA ALA A 100 -8.64 -2.72 5.37
C ALA A 100 -8.21 -2.65 3.90
N SER A 101 -8.63 -1.60 3.20
CA SER A 101 -8.28 -1.38 1.79
C SER A 101 -6.80 -1.07 1.53
N CYS A 102 -6.09 -0.47 2.49
CA CYS A 102 -4.68 -0.14 2.34
C CYS A 102 -3.74 -1.26 2.78
N ALA A 103 -4.23 -2.25 3.54
CA ALA A 103 -3.44 -3.36 4.04
C ALA A 103 -2.77 -4.15 2.90
N LEU A 104 -3.37 -4.22 1.71
CA LEU A 104 -2.74 -4.83 0.53
C LEU A 104 -1.43 -4.15 0.11
N TYR A 105 -1.25 -2.86 0.40
CA TYR A 105 0.00 -2.13 0.10
C TYR A 105 1.11 -2.44 1.09
N THR A 106 0.79 -3.12 2.19
CA THR A 106 1.83 -3.71 3.05
C THR A 106 2.63 -4.76 2.28
N LEU A 107 1.96 -5.49 1.37
CA LEU A 107 2.49 -6.63 0.61
C LEU A 107 3.09 -7.71 1.50
N SER A 108 2.70 -7.71 2.78
CA SER A 108 3.17 -8.64 3.80
C SER A 108 1.98 -9.43 4.34
N TYR A 109 2.20 -10.73 4.47
CA TYR A 109 1.26 -11.65 5.11
C TYR A 109 1.12 -11.43 6.62
N ASP A 110 1.97 -10.62 7.24
CA ASP A 110 1.86 -10.23 8.64
C ASP A 110 0.70 -9.24 8.88
N ALA A 111 0.14 -8.64 7.81
CA ALA A 111 -1.08 -7.86 7.91
C ALA A 111 -2.35 -8.74 7.99
N THR A 112 -2.27 -10.00 7.55
CA THR A 112 -3.43 -10.91 7.46
C THR A 112 -4.11 -11.19 8.82
N PRO A 113 -3.39 -11.46 9.92
CA PRO A 113 -4.02 -11.68 11.22
C PRO A 113 -4.88 -10.49 11.69
N TYR A 114 -4.44 -9.26 11.41
CA TYR A 114 -5.20 -8.06 11.74
C TYR A 114 -6.48 -7.96 10.91
N LEU A 115 -6.40 -8.26 9.61
CA LEU A 115 -7.57 -8.29 8.74
C LEU A 115 -8.58 -9.37 9.16
N LEU A 116 -8.12 -10.55 9.60
CA LEU A 116 -8.99 -11.60 10.10
C LEU A 116 -9.69 -11.18 11.40
N ALA A 117 -8.96 -10.60 12.36
CA ALA A 117 -9.56 -10.07 13.59
C ALA A 117 -10.56 -8.93 13.30
N MET A 118 -10.22 -8.03 12.37
CA MET A 118 -11.15 -7.00 11.93
C MET A 118 -12.38 -7.58 11.23
N LEU A 119 -12.25 -8.69 10.49
CA LEU A 119 -13.40 -9.31 9.83
C LEU A 119 -14.43 -9.81 10.85
N GLU A 120 -13.99 -10.33 12.00
CA GLU A 120 -14.88 -10.73 13.10
C GLU A 120 -15.56 -9.52 13.75
N GLU A 121 -14.84 -8.41 13.93
CA GLU A 121 -15.37 -7.22 14.59
C GLU A 121 -16.33 -6.41 13.70
N TRP A 122 -16.02 -6.35 12.41
CA TRP A 122 -16.72 -5.53 11.42
C TRP A 122 -17.66 -6.32 10.51
N GLU A 123 -17.98 -7.57 10.86
CA GLU A 123 -18.99 -8.38 10.17
C GLU A 123 -20.33 -7.63 10.11
N ASP A 124 -21.06 -7.76 8.99
CA ASP A 124 -22.33 -7.09 8.72
C ASP A 124 -22.27 -5.55 8.63
N THR A 125 -21.07 -4.96 8.52
CA THR A 125 -20.87 -3.52 8.26
C THR A 125 -20.42 -3.25 6.82
N ASN A 126 -20.32 -1.98 6.42
CA ASN A 126 -19.79 -1.64 5.08
C ASN A 126 -18.30 -1.99 4.91
N VAL A 127 -17.57 -2.18 6.02
CA VAL A 127 -16.13 -2.48 6.03
C VAL A 127 -15.87 -3.95 5.66
N GLU A 128 -16.82 -4.85 5.94
CA GLU A 128 -16.69 -6.29 5.72
C GLU A 128 -16.26 -6.61 4.28
N GLU A 129 -16.94 -6.03 3.29
CA GLU A 129 -16.65 -6.25 1.87
C GLU A 129 -15.21 -5.82 1.52
N THR A 130 -14.75 -4.69 2.06
CA THR A 130 -13.38 -4.21 1.87
C THR A 130 -12.34 -5.15 2.48
N ILE A 131 -12.61 -5.69 3.67
CA ILE A 131 -11.72 -6.64 4.35
C ILE A 131 -11.63 -7.94 3.54
N ARG A 132 -12.77 -8.53 3.15
CA ARG A 132 -12.83 -9.76 2.36
C ARG A 132 -12.13 -9.61 1.02
N ASN A 133 -12.42 -8.52 0.28
CA ASN A 133 -11.74 -8.23 -0.98
C ASN A 133 -10.22 -8.12 -0.81
N THR A 134 -9.76 -7.53 0.31
CA THR A 134 -8.33 -7.40 0.58
C THR A 134 -7.69 -8.76 0.92
N LEU A 135 -8.33 -9.54 1.79
CA LEU A 135 -7.90 -10.91 2.10
C LEU A 135 -7.84 -11.78 0.85
N ASP A 136 -8.82 -11.66 -0.05
CA ASP A 136 -8.85 -12.41 -1.30
C ASP A 136 -7.73 -11.98 -2.25
N ILE A 137 -7.42 -10.69 -2.37
CA ILE A 137 -6.25 -10.25 -3.16
C ILE A 137 -4.92 -10.79 -2.60
N MET A 138 -4.81 -10.91 -1.27
CA MET A 138 -3.60 -11.38 -0.61
C MET A 138 -3.43 -12.90 -0.69
N LEU A 139 -4.51 -13.64 -0.43
CA LEU A 139 -4.52 -15.10 -0.23
C LEU A 139 -5.14 -15.87 -1.39
N ASN A 140 -5.84 -15.18 -2.29
CA ASN A 140 -6.63 -15.76 -3.38
C ASN A 140 -7.54 -16.88 -2.86
N TYR A 141 -8.18 -16.65 -1.71
CA TYR A 141 -8.88 -17.71 -1.00
C TYR A 141 -10.13 -18.16 -1.76
N SER A 142 -10.77 -17.26 -2.52
CA SER A 142 -11.98 -17.55 -3.30
C SER A 142 -11.78 -18.53 -4.45
N ASP A 143 -10.53 -18.81 -4.85
CA ASP A 143 -10.22 -19.89 -5.79
C ASP A 143 -10.44 -21.29 -5.18
N THR A 144 -10.51 -21.38 -3.84
CA THR A 144 -10.60 -22.64 -3.10
C THR A 144 -11.76 -22.71 -2.11
N LEU A 145 -12.17 -21.57 -1.56
CA LEU A 145 -13.25 -21.42 -0.58
C LEU A 145 -14.38 -20.56 -1.16
N ASP A 146 -15.52 -20.52 -0.46
CA ASP A 146 -16.61 -19.59 -0.81
C ASP A 146 -16.18 -18.13 -0.58
N GLU A 147 -16.69 -17.19 -1.39
CA GLU A 147 -16.38 -15.75 -1.24
C GLU A 147 -16.73 -15.23 0.17
N LYS A 148 -17.75 -15.81 0.81
CA LYS A 148 -18.19 -15.53 2.18
C LYS A 148 -17.74 -16.59 3.18
N ALA A 149 -16.63 -17.27 2.93
CA ALA A 149 -16.07 -18.25 3.85
C ALA A 149 -15.93 -17.69 5.29
N PRO A 150 -16.20 -18.50 6.32
CA PRO A 150 -15.97 -18.12 7.71
C PRO A 150 -14.51 -17.74 7.97
N VAL A 151 -14.29 -16.85 8.95
CA VAL A 151 -12.95 -16.37 9.34
C VAL A 151 -12.02 -17.53 9.65
N ASP A 152 -12.49 -18.56 10.35
CA ASP A 152 -11.71 -19.77 10.69
C ASP A 152 -11.21 -20.51 9.44
N GLU A 153 -11.99 -20.59 8.36
CA GLU A 153 -11.58 -21.27 7.13
C GLU A 153 -10.49 -20.49 6.40
N ILE A 154 -10.67 -19.16 6.28
CA ILE A 154 -9.67 -18.27 5.68
C ILE A 154 -8.38 -18.29 6.53
N GLY A 155 -8.51 -18.28 7.85
CA GLY A 155 -7.39 -18.37 8.79
C GLY A 155 -6.60 -19.68 8.66
N ASN A 156 -7.28 -20.82 8.52
CA ASN A 156 -6.62 -22.10 8.28
C ASN A 156 -5.86 -22.12 6.95
N LEU A 157 -6.47 -21.60 5.88
CA LEU A 157 -5.82 -21.48 4.57
C LEU A 157 -4.56 -20.59 4.66
N TYR A 158 -4.66 -19.46 5.35
CA TYR A 158 -3.51 -18.60 5.64
C TYR A 158 -2.39 -19.36 6.36
N LEU A 159 -2.71 -20.06 7.45
CA LEU A 159 -1.72 -20.81 8.24
C LEU A 159 -1.02 -21.91 7.42
N ASP A 160 -1.73 -22.54 6.49
CA ASP A 160 -1.14 -23.53 5.58
C ASP A 160 -0.25 -22.88 4.53
N TYR A 161 -0.67 -21.75 3.97
CA TYR A 161 0.09 -21.03 2.97
C TYR A 161 1.41 -20.47 3.51
N ILE A 162 1.41 -19.82 4.68
CA ILE A 162 2.61 -19.18 5.25
C ILE A 162 3.72 -20.17 5.64
N LYS A 163 3.43 -21.47 5.77
CA LYS A 163 4.47 -22.49 6.06
C LYS A 163 5.49 -22.61 4.93
N GLY A 164 5.10 -22.27 3.69
CA GLY A 164 5.91 -22.44 2.49
C GLY A 164 6.54 -21.15 1.95
N ILE A 165 6.27 -19.99 2.56
CA ILE A 165 6.74 -18.71 2.04
C ILE A 165 8.15 -18.38 2.54
N ASN A 166 8.83 -17.51 1.79
CA ASN A 166 10.02 -16.83 2.28
C ASN A 166 9.60 -15.54 2.99
N ASN A 167 9.85 -15.45 4.30
CA ASN A 167 9.46 -14.33 5.16
C ASN A 167 10.29 -13.05 4.94
N ASP A 168 11.38 -13.12 4.17
CA ASP A 168 12.19 -11.95 3.81
C ASP A 168 11.68 -11.26 2.54
N LYS A 169 10.57 -11.76 1.96
CA LYS A 169 10.00 -11.26 0.71
C LYS A 169 8.60 -10.71 0.90
N TYR A 170 8.28 -9.73 0.07
CA TYR A 170 6.94 -9.19 -0.10
C TYR A 170 6.22 -9.89 -1.26
N TYR A 171 4.89 -9.96 -1.18
CA TYR A 171 4.05 -10.72 -2.09
C TYR A 171 2.88 -9.88 -2.60
N TYR A 172 2.50 -10.13 -3.86
CA TYR A 172 1.28 -9.59 -4.45
C TYR A 172 0.59 -10.71 -5.22
N TYR A 173 -0.63 -11.06 -4.81
CA TYR A 173 -1.38 -12.16 -5.40
C TYR A 173 -0.62 -13.49 -5.33
N MET A 174 -0.16 -13.84 -4.12
CA MET A 174 0.56 -15.08 -3.77
C MET A 174 1.94 -15.30 -4.42
N GLU A 175 2.45 -14.33 -5.18
CA GLU A 175 3.75 -14.40 -5.83
C GLU A 175 4.69 -13.32 -5.29
N PRO A 176 6.01 -13.60 -5.15
CA PRO A 176 7.00 -12.58 -4.81
C PRO A 176 6.87 -11.37 -5.73
N VAL A 177 6.60 -10.21 -5.15
CA VAL A 177 6.26 -9.03 -5.92
C VAL A 177 7.45 -8.55 -6.76
N PHE A 178 7.21 -8.15 -8.00
CA PHE A 178 8.25 -7.59 -8.86
C PHE A 178 7.71 -6.43 -9.70
N PRO A 179 8.32 -5.23 -9.65
CA PRO A 179 7.88 -4.07 -10.43
C PRO A 179 7.78 -4.35 -11.93
N GLY A 180 8.64 -5.19 -12.49
CA GLY A 180 8.61 -5.56 -13.91
C GLY A 180 7.34 -6.30 -14.32
N GLU A 181 6.87 -7.25 -13.51
CA GLU A 181 5.62 -7.97 -13.77
C GLU A 181 4.40 -7.05 -13.61
N LEU A 182 4.42 -6.17 -12.61
CA LEU A 182 3.38 -5.16 -12.42
C LEU A 182 3.33 -4.18 -13.61
N ALA A 183 4.49 -3.74 -14.11
CA ALA A 183 4.60 -2.87 -15.28
C ALA A 183 4.08 -3.55 -16.56
N LYS A 184 4.36 -4.84 -16.74
CA LYS A 184 3.78 -5.64 -17.84
C LYS A 184 2.25 -5.68 -17.75
N LYS A 185 1.70 -6.01 -16.57
CA LYS A 185 0.24 -6.01 -16.33
C LYS A 185 -0.38 -4.62 -16.58
N LEU A 186 0.33 -3.53 -16.27
CA LEU A 186 -0.11 -2.16 -16.56
C LEU A 186 -0.24 -1.92 -18.08
N VAL A 187 0.77 -2.33 -18.86
CA VAL A 187 0.76 -2.20 -20.33
C VAL A 187 -0.38 -3.02 -20.94
N GLU A 188 -0.56 -4.26 -20.49
CA GLU A 188 -1.65 -5.13 -20.94
C GLU A 188 -3.03 -4.48 -20.71
N LYS A 189 -3.28 -3.97 -19.50
CA LYS A 189 -4.53 -3.28 -19.16
C LYS A 189 -4.72 -2.00 -19.96
N ALA A 190 -3.65 -1.23 -20.19
CA ALA A 190 -3.71 -0.04 -21.01
C ALA A 190 -4.02 -0.36 -22.49
N ALA A 191 -3.46 -1.44 -23.03
CA ALA A 191 -3.75 -1.91 -24.39
C ALA A 191 -5.19 -2.40 -24.54
N ILE A 192 -5.72 -3.12 -23.55
CA ILE A 192 -7.13 -3.54 -23.52
C ILE A 192 -8.06 -2.32 -23.49
N SER A 193 -7.77 -1.33 -22.64
CA SER A 193 -8.52 -0.07 -22.59
C SER A 193 -8.49 0.67 -23.93
N LEU A 194 -7.32 0.81 -24.55
CA LEU A 194 -7.17 1.46 -25.87
C LEU A 194 -7.99 0.75 -26.95
N LYS A 195 -7.93 -0.58 -26.99
CA LYS A 195 -8.64 -1.39 -27.98
C LYS A 195 -10.16 -1.31 -27.81
N ASN A 196 -10.64 -1.47 -26.58
CA ASN A 196 -12.07 -1.61 -26.31
C ASN A 196 -12.74 -0.25 -26.07
N LYS A 197 -11.95 0.83 -25.89
CA LYS A 197 -12.41 2.17 -25.47
C LYS A 197 -13.11 2.17 -24.11
N ASP A 198 -12.73 1.21 -23.27
CA ASP A 198 -13.25 1.05 -21.91
C ASP A 198 -12.26 1.60 -20.88
N MET A 199 -12.75 1.82 -19.66
CA MET A 199 -11.95 2.29 -18.54
C MET A 199 -11.00 1.22 -17.99
N ILE A 200 -9.83 1.63 -17.51
CA ILE A 200 -8.97 0.77 -16.69
C ILE A 200 -9.67 0.45 -15.36
N LYS A 201 -9.85 -0.84 -15.09
CA LYS A 201 -10.45 -1.37 -13.86
C LYS A 201 -9.40 -1.90 -12.88
N THR A 202 -8.33 -1.15 -12.66
CA THR A 202 -7.34 -1.45 -11.60
C THR A 202 -6.79 -0.16 -11.00
N ASN A 203 -6.70 -0.11 -9.68
CA ASN A 203 -6.13 0.99 -8.91
C ASN A 203 -4.81 0.61 -8.22
N VAL A 204 -4.64 -0.66 -7.84
CA VAL A 204 -3.47 -1.14 -7.08
C VAL A 204 -2.17 -1.03 -7.87
N ILE A 205 -2.12 -1.60 -9.08
CA ILE A 205 -0.89 -1.65 -9.89
C ILE A 205 -0.33 -0.24 -10.21
N PRO A 206 -1.14 0.71 -10.74
CA PRO A 206 -0.67 2.07 -10.96
C PRO A 206 -0.15 2.75 -9.68
N SER A 207 -0.83 2.52 -8.55
CA SER A 207 -0.47 3.11 -7.26
C SER A 207 0.84 2.54 -6.73
N LEU A 208 1.01 1.20 -6.74
CA LEU A 208 2.26 0.54 -6.34
C LEU A 208 3.44 1.06 -7.16
N LEU A 209 3.33 1.06 -8.48
CA LEU A 209 4.41 1.54 -9.35
C LEU A 209 4.74 3.02 -9.10
N SER A 210 3.72 3.84 -8.84
CA SER A 210 3.92 5.26 -8.52
C SER A 210 4.64 5.45 -7.19
N VAL A 211 4.13 4.84 -6.13
CA VAL A 211 4.68 4.91 -4.78
C VAL A 211 6.11 4.36 -4.74
N TRP A 212 6.37 3.26 -5.45
CA TRP A 212 7.68 2.62 -5.48
C TRP A 212 8.74 3.39 -6.24
N SER A 213 8.39 3.96 -7.39
CA SER A 213 9.34 4.72 -8.21
C SER A 213 9.48 6.18 -7.77
N GLY A 214 8.46 6.73 -7.10
CA GLY A 214 8.34 8.16 -6.93
C GLY A 214 8.03 8.90 -8.24
N ILE A 215 7.45 8.21 -9.23
CA ILE A 215 7.03 8.79 -10.52
C ILE A 215 5.56 8.43 -10.73
N LYS A 216 4.70 9.45 -10.84
CA LYS A 216 3.25 9.23 -11.02
C LYS A 216 2.97 8.44 -12.30
N SER A 217 2.19 7.35 -12.16
CA SER A 217 1.69 6.58 -13.30
C SER A 217 0.85 7.49 -14.22
N PRO A 218 1.03 7.40 -15.55
CA PRO A 218 0.27 8.20 -16.50
C PRO A 218 -1.20 7.79 -16.58
N VAL A 219 -1.56 6.59 -16.09
CA VAL A 219 -2.93 6.09 -16.05
C VAL A 219 -3.31 5.64 -14.65
N GLU A 220 -4.60 5.75 -14.33
CA GLU A 220 -5.19 5.30 -13.06
C GLU A 220 -6.55 4.64 -13.30
N TYR A 221 -7.17 4.18 -12.21
CA TYR A 221 -8.54 3.65 -12.26
C TYR A 221 -9.49 4.66 -12.93
N ASN A 222 -10.42 4.17 -13.74
CA ASN A 222 -11.35 4.97 -14.56
C ASN A 222 -10.70 5.77 -15.71
N THR A 223 -9.41 5.62 -15.98
CA THR A 223 -8.78 6.23 -17.17
C THR A 223 -9.21 5.48 -18.44
N ILE A 224 -9.70 6.20 -19.45
CA ILE A 224 -9.85 5.69 -20.83
C ILE A 224 -8.55 6.01 -21.57
N VAL A 225 -7.87 5.00 -22.09
CA VAL A 225 -6.56 5.16 -22.72
C VAL A 225 -6.68 5.60 -24.18
N THR A 226 -5.99 6.70 -24.51
CA THR A 226 -5.78 7.18 -25.88
C THR A 226 -4.42 6.73 -26.41
N ASP A 227 -4.16 6.90 -27.72
CA ASP A 227 -2.84 6.60 -28.30
C ASP A 227 -1.70 7.40 -27.64
N GLU A 228 -1.94 8.66 -27.30
CA GLU A 228 -1.00 9.51 -26.58
C GLU A 228 -0.73 8.95 -25.17
N LYS A 229 -1.79 8.63 -24.43
CA LYS A 229 -1.67 8.08 -23.08
C LYS A 229 -1.01 6.71 -23.07
N PHE A 230 -1.23 5.90 -24.10
CA PHE A 230 -0.55 4.62 -24.25
C PHE A 230 0.96 4.81 -24.48
N LYS A 231 1.38 5.81 -25.27
CA LYS A 231 2.81 6.16 -25.41
C LYS A 231 3.40 6.60 -24.07
N ASP A 232 2.66 7.37 -23.27
CA ASP A 232 3.10 7.74 -21.93
C ASP A 232 3.31 6.52 -21.03
N VAL A 233 2.42 5.51 -21.09
CA VAL A 233 2.58 4.24 -20.37
C VAL A 233 3.85 3.51 -20.80
N LEU A 234 4.13 3.42 -22.11
CA LEU A 234 5.35 2.78 -22.61
C LEU A 234 6.62 3.53 -22.16
N ASN A 235 6.60 4.86 -22.20
CA ASN A 235 7.71 5.70 -21.71
C ASN A 235 7.92 5.51 -20.21
N TYR A 236 6.83 5.50 -19.43
CA TYR A 236 6.84 5.26 -17.99
C TYR A 236 7.50 3.92 -17.66
N VAL A 237 7.07 2.82 -18.29
CA VAL A 237 7.66 1.49 -18.08
C VAL A 237 9.13 1.43 -18.48
N ASN A 238 9.54 2.14 -19.53
CA ASN A 238 10.95 2.25 -19.92
C ASN A 238 11.81 3.04 -18.93
N VAL A 239 11.22 3.95 -18.15
CA VAL A 239 11.92 4.59 -17.02
C VAL A 239 12.05 3.61 -15.87
N LEU A 240 10.95 2.92 -15.52
CA LEU A 240 10.95 1.93 -14.45
C LEU A 240 11.96 0.80 -14.71
N SER A 241 12.10 0.32 -15.94
CA SER A 241 13.02 -0.78 -16.27
C SER A 241 14.50 -0.45 -16.07
N LYS A 242 14.86 0.82 -15.89
CA LYS A 242 16.24 1.29 -15.66
C LYS A 242 16.56 1.47 -14.17
N MET A 243 15.59 1.27 -13.29
CA MET A 243 15.77 1.34 -11.84
C MET A 243 16.16 -0.03 -11.26
N ASP A 244 16.82 -0.02 -10.10
CA ASP A 244 17.34 -1.23 -9.46
C ASP A 244 16.28 -1.92 -8.60
N TRP A 245 15.63 -2.93 -9.20
CA TRP A 245 14.58 -3.71 -8.54
C TRP A 245 15.04 -5.10 -8.12
N LYS A 246 14.54 -5.58 -6.99
CA LYS A 246 14.72 -6.93 -6.46
C LYS A 246 13.37 -7.63 -6.41
N ILE A 247 13.33 -8.89 -6.85
CA ILE A 247 12.15 -9.74 -6.71
C ILE A 247 11.87 -9.95 -5.23
N GLY A 248 10.62 -9.73 -4.82
CA GLY A 248 10.19 -9.76 -3.43
C GLY A 248 10.62 -8.55 -2.61
N GLY A 249 11.16 -7.49 -3.21
CA GLY A 249 11.49 -6.25 -2.51
C GLY A 249 10.32 -5.27 -2.48
N LYS A 250 10.17 -4.53 -1.37
CA LYS A 250 9.23 -3.42 -1.24
C LYS A 250 9.97 -2.09 -1.24
N TYR A 251 9.38 -1.10 -1.90
CA TYR A 251 10.04 0.18 -2.16
C TYR A 251 9.15 1.36 -1.76
N PHE A 252 9.79 2.47 -1.45
CA PHE A 252 9.12 3.77 -1.34
C PHE A 252 10.00 4.82 -2.00
N TYR A 253 9.50 5.44 -3.06
CA TYR A 253 10.17 6.53 -3.78
C TYR A 253 11.60 6.21 -4.23
N GLY A 254 11.83 4.98 -4.70
CA GLY A 254 13.10 4.46 -5.21
C GLY A 254 14.01 3.87 -4.13
N TYR A 255 13.62 3.93 -2.85
CA TYR A 255 14.38 3.36 -1.75
C TYR A 255 13.79 2.02 -1.33
N LEU A 256 14.64 1.00 -1.19
CA LEU A 256 14.24 -0.29 -0.66
C LEU A 256 13.90 -0.12 0.83
N ILE A 257 12.75 -0.66 1.23
CA ILE A 257 12.36 -0.74 2.64
C ILE A 257 13.08 -1.97 3.20
N ASN A 258 14.00 -1.72 4.13
CA ASN A 258 14.68 -2.78 4.87
C ASN A 258 13.90 -3.08 6.15
N GLU A 259 14.06 -4.32 6.64
CA GLU A 259 13.64 -4.75 7.99
C GLU A 259 14.29 -3.89 9.07
#